data_AF-A0A7S0E9A8-F1
#
_entry.id   AF-A0A7S0E9A8-F1
#
_cell.length_a   1.000
_cell.length_b   1.000
_cell.length_c   1.000
_cell.angle_alpha   90.00
_cell.angle_beta   90.00
_cell.angle_gamma   90.00
#
_symmetry.space_group_name_H-M   'P 1'
#
loop_
_entity.id
_entity.type
_entity.pdbx_description
1 polymer ?
#
loop_
_entity_poly.entity_id
_entity_poly.type
_entity_poly.pdbx_seq_one_letter_code
_entity_poly.pdbx_strand_id
1 'polypeptide(L)'
;LEGEALHPCYSFLYTVARVPAALRPALAAVLRLLGERRKAALFEAGGRKSAYDYWQVVLRRDAARRRFLDYFQAQQLDALLSPPLGLPAVPHLASQKLAIYSCATAFLWNNYTCPAGTLPVTTVRDTEEFYPAADA
;
A
#
# COMPACT_ATOMS: atom_id res chain seq x y z
N LEU A 1 14.85 -14.27 14.66
CA LEU A 1 14.62 -15.22 13.56
C LEU A 1 15.97 -15.82 13.16
N GLU A 2 16.64 -16.47 14.10
CA GLU A 2 17.87 -17.22 13.78
C GLU A 2 17.46 -18.66 13.52
N GLY A 3 17.72 -19.15 12.31
CA GLY A 3 17.63 -20.59 11.99
C GLY A 3 16.65 -20.98 10.87
N GLU A 4 15.64 -20.17 10.53
CA GLU A 4 14.70 -20.52 9.45
C GLU A 4 15.11 -19.94 8.10
N ALA A 5 15.01 -20.76 7.05
CA ALA A 5 15.26 -20.32 5.68
C ALA A 5 14.23 -19.26 5.25
N LEU A 6 14.70 -18.18 4.62
CA LEU A 6 13.82 -17.13 4.11
C LEU A 6 12.91 -17.69 3.01
N HIS A 7 11.60 -17.63 3.22
CA HIS A 7 10.64 -18.05 2.20
C HIS A 7 10.78 -17.20 0.92
N PRO A 8 10.74 -17.79 -0.29
CA PRO A 8 10.97 -17.07 -1.55
C PRO A 8 10.15 -15.79 -1.73
N CYS A 9 8.88 -15.78 -1.30
CA CYS A 9 8.00 -14.61 -1.36
C CYS A 9 8.53 -13.36 -0.63
N TYR A 10 9.42 -13.52 0.37
CA TYR A 10 9.94 -12.40 1.15
C TYR A 10 11.32 -11.92 0.65
N SER A 11 11.92 -12.60 -0.32
CA SER A 11 13.25 -12.26 -0.86
C SER A 11 13.36 -10.81 -1.33
N PHE A 12 12.33 -10.33 -2.03
CA PHE A 12 12.25 -8.95 -2.50
C PHE A 12 12.18 -7.95 -1.34
N LEU A 13 11.24 -8.16 -0.40
CA LEU A 13 11.08 -7.29 0.77
C LEU A 13 12.34 -7.26 1.64
N TYR A 14 12.97 -8.42 1.84
CA TYR A 14 14.22 -8.54 2.57
C TYR A 14 15.34 -7.72 1.92
N THR A 15 15.46 -7.79 0.59
CA THR A 15 16.44 -7.00 -0.17
C THR A 15 16.18 -5.50 -0.01
N VAL A 16 14.93 -5.06 -0.19
CA VAL A 16 14.55 -3.64 -0.05
C VAL A 16 14.75 -3.14 1.39
N ALA A 17 14.45 -3.96 2.40
CA ALA A 17 14.63 -3.59 3.80
C ALA A 17 16.10 -3.34 4.16
N ARG A 18 17.03 -4.07 3.54
CA ARG A 18 18.48 -3.95 3.75
C ARG A 18 19.12 -2.76 3.06
N VAL A 19 18.40 -2.03 2.21
CA VAL A 19 18.93 -0.83 1.55
C VAL A 19 19.29 0.22 2.61
N PRO A 20 20.57 0.66 2.67
CA PRO A 20 21.03 1.68 3.61
C PRO A 20 20.24 2.99 3.48
N ALA A 21 19.99 3.66 4.61
CA ALA A 21 19.17 4.88 4.65
C ALA A 21 19.68 5.98 3.72
N ALA A 22 21.01 6.14 3.59
CA ALA A 22 21.63 7.15 2.73
C ALA A 22 21.39 6.91 1.22
N LEU A 23 21.19 5.66 0.79
CA LEU A 23 20.98 5.32 -0.63
C LEU A 23 19.52 5.45 -1.07
N ARG A 24 18.57 5.41 -0.13
CA ARG A 24 17.14 5.53 -0.41
C ARG A 24 16.73 6.80 -1.17
N PRO A 25 17.19 8.02 -0.81
CA PRO A 25 16.81 9.23 -1.55
C PRO A 25 17.37 9.23 -2.99
N ALA A 26 18.58 8.71 -3.20
CA ALA A 26 19.17 8.59 -4.54
C ALA A 26 18.36 7.61 -5.41
N LEU A 27 18.01 6.43 -4.86
CA LEU A 27 17.16 5.47 -5.55
C LEU A 27 15.76 6.04 -5.84
N ALA A 28 15.18 6.78 -4.89
CA ALA A 28 13.90 7.44 -5.11
C ALA A 28 13.97 8.50 -6.22
N ALA A 29 15.06 9.27 -6.30
CA ALA A 29 15.27 10.24 -7.37
C ALA A 29 15.36 9.56 -8.75
N VAL A 30 16.13 8.47 -8.86
CA VAL A 30 16.20 7.67 -10.10
C VAL A 30 14.82 7.12 -10.47
N LEU A 31 14.08 6.56 -9.50
CA LEU A 31 12.73 6.05 -9.74
C LEU A 31 11.77 7.16 -10.22
N ARG A 32 11.88 8.39 -9.70
CA ARG A 32 11.10 9.52 -10.21
C ARG A 32 11.42 9.86 -11.66
N LEU A 33 12.71 9.86 -12.03
CA LEU A 33 13.15 10.13 -13.41
C LEU A 33 12.62 9.08 -14.38
N LEU A 34 12.50 7.82 -13.93
CA LEU A 34 11.92 6.72 -14.69
C LEU A 34 10.37 6.73 -14.70
N GLY A 35 9.72 7.74 -14.12
CA GLY A 35 8.25 7.84 -14.04
C GLY A 35 7.60 7.04 -12.91
N GLU A 36 8.38 6.30 -12.13
CA GLU A 36 7.93 5.39 -11.07
C GLU A 36 7.65 6.10 -9.73
N ARG A 37 6.78 7.12 -9.77
CA ARG A 37 6.51 8.03 -8.64
C ARG A 37 6.05 7.31 -7.37
N ARG A 38 5.22 6.26 -7.51
CA ARG A 38 4.70 5.49 -6.37
C ARG A 38 5.82 4.70 -5.67
N LYS A 39 6.64 3.97 -6.43
CA LYS A 39 7.82 3.28 -5.88
C LYS A 39 8.76 4.25 -5.18
N ALA A 40 9.05 5.39 -5.80
CA ALA A 40 9.89 6.42 -5.20
C ALA A 40 9.36 6.86 -3.82
N ALA A 41 8.05 7.14 -3.71
CA ALA A 41 7.42 7.53 -2.46
C ALA A 41 7.54 6.44 -1.37
N LEU A 42 7.40 5.15 -1.72
CA LEU A 42 7.62 4.06 -0.76
C LEU A 42 9.07 3.97 -0.29
N PHE A 43 10.04 4.15 -1.19
CA PHE A 43 11.46 4.12 -0.83
C PHE A 43 11.83 5.22 0.16
N GLU A 44 11.26 6.42 0.01
CA GLU A 44 11.45 7.54 0.94
C GLU A 44 10.67 7.38 2.25
N ALA A 45 9.45 6.84 2.17
CA ALA A 45 8.64 6.59 3.35
C ALA A 45 9.29 5.51 4.24
N GLY A 46 9.95 4.52 3.65
CA GLY A 46 10.64 3.47 4.37
C GLY A 46 11.98 3.90 4.97
N GLY A 47 12.46 3.12 5.94
CA GLY A 47 13.81 3.24 6.48
C GLY A 47 13.80 3.70 7.93
N ARG A 48 14.99 4.01 8.46
CA ARG A 48 15.14 4.46 9.84
C ARG A 48 14.49 5.83 9.98
N LYS A 49 13.75 6.03 11.06
CA LYS A 49 13.13 7.31 11.45
C LYS A 49 13.53 7.62 12.88
N SER A 50 13.75 8.89 13.19
CA SER A 50 13.91 9.31 14.59
C SER A 50 12.56 9.19 15.32
N ALA A 51 12.59 9.21 16.64
CA ALA A 51 11.35 9.28 17.43
C ALA A 51 10.53 10.52 17.05
N TYR A 52 11.18 11.66 16.79
CA TYR A 52 10.53 12.87 16.32
C TYR A 52 9.80 12.66 14.98
N ASP A 53 10.49 12.11 13.97
CA ASP A 53 9.89 11.84 12.65
C ASP A 53 8.71 10.88 12.74
N TYR A 54 8.83 9.86 13.59
CA TYR A 54 7.74 8.93 13.86
C TYR A 54 6.51 9.66 14.41
N TRP A 55 6.68 10.51 15.43
CA TRP A 55 5.58 11.30 15.99
C TRP A 55 4.97 12.25 14.97
N GLN A 56 5.77 12.87 14.09
CA GLN A 56 5.26 13.70 13.00
C GLN A 56 4.38 12.90 12.03
N VAL A 57 4.75 11.66 11.70
CA VAL A 57 3.93 10.76 10.87
C VAL A 57 2.62 10.39 11.59
N VAL A 58 2.68 10.06 12.88
CA VAL A 58 1.49 9.76 13.69
C VAL A 58 0.52 10.93 13.72
N LEU A 59 1.01 12.16 13.97
CA LEU A 59 0.19 13.36 13.97
C LEU A 59 -0.51 13.59 12.63
N ARG A 60 0.21 13.39 11.51
CA ARG A 60 -0.37 13.52 10.16
C ARG A 60 -1.45 12.46 9.89
N ARG A 61 -1.21 11.21 10.31
CA ARG A 61 -2.19 10.12 10.22
C ARG A 61 -3.45 10.48 11.01
N ASP A 62 -3.29 10.95 12.25
CA ASP A 62 -4.40 11.26 13.13
C ASP A 62 -5.21 12.46 12.64
N ALA A 63 -4.55 13.48 12.09
CA ALA A 63 -5.22 14.59 11.43
C ALA A 63 -6.01 14.15 10.19
N ALA A 64 -5.48 13.22 9.39
CA ALA A 64 -6.20 12.65 8.25
C ALA A 64 -7.42 11.83 8.69
N ARG A 65 -7.25 10.96 9.71
CA ARG A 65 -8.34 10.20 10.31
C ARG A 65 -9.43 11.11 10.86
N ARG A 66 -9.05 12.16 11.59
CA ARG A 66 -10.00 13.12 12.19
C ARG A 66 -10.85 13.79 11.11
N ARG A 67 -10.21 14.32 10.06
CA ARG A 67 -10.93 14.93 8.91
C ARG A 67 -11.89 13.96 8.23
N PHE A 68 -11.48 12.70 8.06
CA PHE A 68 -12.35 11.67 7.50
C PHE A 68 -13.57 11.41 8.39
N LEU A 69 -13.39 11.24 9.70
CA LEU A 69 -14.49 10.99 10.63
C LEU A 69 -15.42 12.20 10.78
N ASP A 70 -14.88 13.42 10.79
CA ASP A 70 -15.68 14.64 10.81
C ASP A 70 -16.55 14.75 9.55
N TYR A 71 -15.99 14.43 8.37
CA TYR A 71 -16.75 14.36 7.12
C TYR A 71 -17.83 13.27 7.18
N PHE A 72 -17.48 12.07 7.64
CA PHE A 72 -18.40 10.93 7.75
C PHE A 72 -19.60 11.26 8.66
N GLN A 73 -19.33 11.90 9.80
CA GLN A 73 -20.36 12.37 10.73
C GLN A 73 -21.21 13.50 10.13
N ALA A 74 -20.59 14.48 9.46
CA ALA A 74 -21.31 15.58 8.82
C ALA A 74 -22.24 15.12 7.69
N GLN A 75 -21.86 14.04 6.99
CA GLN A 75 -22.70 13.40 5.97
C GLN A 75 -23.73 12.42 6.57
N GLN A 76 -23.73 12.21 7.88
CA GLN A 76 -24.62 11.28 8.59
C GLN A 76 -24.60 9.87 7.99
N LEU A 77 -23.41 9.38 7.63
CA LEU A 77 -23.24 8.05 7.04
C LEU A 77 -23.28 6.98 8.13
N ASP A 78 -23.96 5.86 7.87
CA ASP A 78 -23.90 4.66 8.73
C ASP A 78 -22.76 3.72 8.33
N ALA A 79 -22.47 3.63 7.03
CA ALA A 79 -21.44 2.77 6.47
C ALA A 79 -20.89 3.35 5.14
N LEU A 80 -19.72 2.86 4.72
CA LEU A 80 -19.12 3.19 3.42
C LEU A 80 -18.91 1.90 2.62
N LEU A 81 -19.36 1.90 1.37
CA LEU A 81 -18.98 0.89 0.39
C LEU A 81 -17.72 1.33 -0.33
N SER A 82 -16.71 0.46 -0.37
CA SER A 82 -15.46 0.72 -1.07
C SER A 82 -14.99 -0.52 -1.83
N PRO A 83 -14.31 -0.36 -2.98
CA PRO A 83 -13.69 -1.48 -3.66
C PRO A 83 -12.67 -2.19 -2.76
N PRO A 84 -12.62 -3.53 -2.74
CA PRO A 84 -11.62 -4.27 -2.00
C PRO A 84 -10.26 -4.21 -2.71
N LEU A 85 -9.35 -5.14 -2.37
CA LEU A 85 -8.16 -5.40 -3.19
C LEU A 85 -8.62 -5.68 -4.62
N GLY A 86 -8.19 -4.85 -5.58
CA GLY A 86 -8.68 -4.87 -6.96
C GLY A 86 -8.14 -6.01 -7.83
N LEU A 87 -7.74 -7.13 -7.23
CA LEU A 87 -7.21 -8.29 -7.94
C LEU A 87 -7.88 -9.57 -7.44
N PRO A 88 -8.17 -10.53 -8.34
CA PRO A 88 -8.53 -11.89 -7.93
C PRO A 88 -7.35 -12.56 -7.22
N ALA A 89 -7.56 -13.77 -6.73
CA ALA A 89 -6.50 -14.57 -6.12
C ALA A 89 -5.29 -14.66 -7.05
N VAL A 90 -4.14 -14.24 -6.53
CA VAL A 90 -2.91 -14.13 -7.32
C VAL A 90 -2.24 -15.50 -7.41
N PRO A 91 -1.55 -15.83 -8.53
CA PRO A 91 -0.84 -17.09 -8.64
C PRO A 91 0.14 -17.31 -7.49
N HIS A 92 0.41 -18.58 -7.18
CA HIS A 92 1.36 -18.94 -6.13
C HIS A 92 2.71 -18.23 -6.35
N LEU A 93 3.29 -17.69 -5.27
CA LEU A 93 4.53 -16.88 -5.26
C LEU A 93 4.48 -15.53 -6.01
N ALA A 94 3.33 -15.10 -6.54
CA ALA A 94 3.22 -13.83 -7.27
C ALA A 94 2.96 -12.61 -6.39
N SER A 95 2.59 -12.79 -5.11
CA SER A 95 2.23 -11.69 -4.20
C SER A 95 3.33 -10.64 -4.03
N GLN A 96 4.59 -11.07 -4.09
CA GLN A 96 5.77 -10.19 -4.04
C GLN A 96 5.81 -9.14 -5.16
N LYS A 97 5.14 -9.39 -6.30
CA LYS A 97 5.05 -8.46 -7.42
C LYS A 97 3.99 -7.36 -7.20
N LEU A 98 3.11 -7.53 -6.22
CA LEU A 98 1.87 -6.75 -6.06
C LEU A 98 1.85 -5.87 -4.80
N ALA A 99 2.69 -6.20 -3.82
CA ALA A 99 2.68 -5.61 -2.48
C ALA A 99 2.72 -4.07 -2.45
N ILE A 100 3.31 -3.43 -3.47
CA ILE A 100 3.48 -1.97 -3.53
C ILE A 100 2.26 -1.24 -4.13
N TYR A 101 1.47 -1.91 -4.98
CA TYR A 101 0.49 -1.23 -5.83
C TYR A 101 -0.97 -1.60 -5.55
N SER A 102 -1.23 -2.85 -5.20
CA SER A 102 -2.60 -3.37 -5.20
C SER A 102 -3.30 -3.19 -3.85
N CYS A 103 -2.56 -3.14 -2.74
CA CYS A 103 -3.13 -3.16 -1.40
C CYS A 103 -3.59 -1.78 -0.88
N ALA A 104 -3.52 -0.72 -1.69
CA ALA A 104 -3.79 0.65 -1.22
C ALA A 104 -5.20 0.83 -0.65
N THR A 105 -6.22 0.28 -1.33
CA THR A 105 -7.63 0.33 -0.87
C THR A 105 -7.83 -0.41 0.44
N ALA A 106 -7.21 -1.59 0.58
CA ALA A 106 -7.27 -2.38 1.81
C ALA A 106 -6.49 -1.74 2.99
N PHE A 107 -5.30 -1.20 2.74
CA PHE A 107 -4.46 -0.58 3.77
C PHE A 107 -4.96 0.79 4.24
N LEU A 108 -5.81 1.46 3.44
CA LEU A 108 -6.40 2.73 3.83
C LEU A 108 -7.20 2.62 5.14
N TRP A 109 -7.99 1.56 5.28
CA TRP A 109 -8.82 1.34 6.46
C TRP A 109 -8.01 1.07 7.73
N ASN A 110 -6.83 0.45 7.58
CA ASN A 110 -5.86 0.31 8.68
C ASN A 110 -5.35 1.68 9.16
N ASN A 111 -5.11 2.62 8.24
CA ASN A 111 -4.64 3.97 8.58
C ASN A 111 -5.72 4.79 9.32
N TYR A 112 -6.98 4.63 8.95
CA TYR A 112 -8.10 5.30 9.64
C TYR A 112 -8.60 4.54 10.87
N THR A 113 -8.09 3.33 11.12
CA THR A 113 -8.51 2.45 12.22
C THR A 113 -10.03 2.27 12.24
N CYS A 114 -10.61 2.07 11.05
CA CYS A 114 -12.03 1.80 10.86
C CYS A 114 -12.27 0.30 10.75
N PRO A 115 -13.36 -0.25 11.32
CA PRO A 115 -13.75 -1.62 11.03
C PRO A 115 -14.10 -1.73 9.55
N ALA A 116 -13.51 -2.71 8.86
CA ALA A 116 -13.75 -2.97 7.45
C ALA A 116 -13.88 -4.47 7.20
N GLY A 117 -14.76 -4.83 6.28
CA GLY A 117 -14.97 -6.19 5.82
C GLY A 117 -15.04 -6.25 4.30
N THR A 118 -14.93 -7.44 3.73
CA THR A 118 -15.10 -7.67 2.30
C THR A 118 -16.09 -8.80 2.10
N LEU A 119 -17.02 -8.62 1.16
CA LEU A 119 -18.00 -9.62 0.76
C LEU A 119 -17.73 -10.00 -0.71
N PRO A 120 -17.60 -11.29 -1.05
CA PRO A 120 -17.55 -11.71 -2.45
C PRO A 120 -18.92 -11.48 -3.10
N VAL A 121 -18.97 -10.67 -4.15
CA VAL A 121 -20.21 -10.30 -4.85
C VAL A 121 -20.28 -10.80 -6.29
N THR A 122 -19.14 -11.19 -6.89
CA THR A 122 -19.05 -11.66 -8.27
C THR A 122 -17.80 -12.51 -8.49
N THR A 123 -17.74 -13.18 -9.64
CA THR A 123 -16.55 -13.80 -10.22
C THR A 123 -16.12 -12.99 -11.46
N VAL A 124 -14.83 -13.02 -11.79
CA VAL A 124 -14.29 -12.38 -13.01
C VAL A 124 -14.87 -13.08 -14.24
N ARG A 125 -15.37 -12.32 -15.20
CA ARG A 125 -15.87 -12.80 -16.50
C ARG A 125 -14.78 -12.67 -17.57
N ASP A 126 -14.91 -13.41 -18.67
CA ASP A 126 -13.96 -13.39 -19.80
C ASP A 126 -13.70 -11.97 -20.34
N THR A 127 -14.70 -11.09 -20.31
CA THR A 127 -14.59 -9.69 -20.75
C THR A 127 -13.90 -8.76 -19.75
N GLU A 128 -13.59 -9.24 -18.54
CA GLU A 128 -13.02 -8.47 -17.42
C GLU A 128 -11.57 -8.86 -17.11
N GLU A 129 -11.02 -9.87 -17.80
CA GLU A 129 -9.64 -10.35 -17.59
C GLU A 129 -8.58 -9.35 -18.03
N PHE A 130 -8.92 -8.49 -19.00
CA PHE A 130 -8.01 -7.53 -19.58
C PHE A 130 -8.52 -6.11 -19.32
N TYR A 131 -7.66 -5.27 -18.75
CA TYR A 131 -7.87 -3.84 -18.82
C TYR A 131 -7.42 -3.38 -20.21
N PRO A 132 -8.28 -2.74 -21.03
CA PRO A 132 -7.81 -2.08 -22.24
C PRO A 132 -6.73 -1.08 -21.84
N ALA A 133 -5.60 -1.10 -22.54
CA ALA A 133 -4.57 -0.09 -22.34
C ALA A 133 -5.26 1.27 -22.49
N ALA A 134 -5.11 2.15 -21.49
CA ALA A 134 -5.63 3.50 -21.63
C ALA A 134 -4.96 4.10 -22.86
N ASP A 135 -5.76 4.46 -23.87
CA ASP A 135 -5.28 5.16 -25.05
C ASP A 135 -4.45 6.37 -24.58
N ALA A 136 -3.19 6.42 -25.02
CA ALA A 136 -2.22 7.45 -24.66
C ALA A 136 -2.54 8.78 -25.34
#